data_AF-A0A955RY03-F1
#
_entry.id   AF-A0A955RY03-F1
#
_cell.length_a   1.000
_cell.length_b   1.000
_cell.length_c   1.000
_cell.angle_alpha   90.00
_cell.angle_beta   90.00
_cell.angle_gamma   90.00
#
_symmetry.space_group_name_H-M   'P 1'
#
loop_
_entity.id
_entity.type
_entity.pdbx_description
1 polymer ?
#
loop_
_entity_poly.entity_id
_entity_poly.type
_entity_poly.pdbx_seq_one_letter_code
_entity_poly.pdbx_strand_id
1 'polypeptide(L)'
;MKKHFLYTVIIGCFCLGGCSPLEMVRTIWGSSTRALEDARVDAITQSFECGIDECFDAVLTLKRDDETRVTYHRIKELEAQEDNLTDTEKLELEELYEKSVEGYFDIFLQNRVKSHIVVMGVDGNVDTTEVGIFFIPEGQSSVRIEVSSLSSSAKKTVADAVFSELSKKFPVNDF
;
A
#
# COMPACT_ATOMS: atom_id res chain seq x y z
N MET A 1 -51.22 -42.94 -5.27
CA MET A 1 -50.31 -42.36 -6.29
C MET A 1 -50.28 -40.82 -6.23
N LYS A 2 -50.03 -40.20 -5.06
CA LYS A 2 -50.02 -38.72 -4.91
C LYS A 2 -48.85 -38.17 -4.08
N LYS A 3 -48.01 -39.04 -3.48
CA LYS A 3 -46.90 -38.64 -2.60
C LYS A 3 -45.57 -38.41 -3.32
N HIS A 4 -45.39 -38.99 -4.52
CA HIS A 4 -44.17 -38.79 -5.32
C HIS A 4 -44.19 -37.48 -6.12
N PHE A 5 -45.36 -36.93 -6.47
CA PHE A 5 -45.45 -35.68 -7.24
C PHE A 5 -45.07 -34.44 -6.41
N LEU A 6 -45.27 -34.49 -5.09
CA LEU A 6 -44.92 -33.38 -4.19
C LEU A 6 -43.41 -33.27 -3.96
N TYR A 7 -42.68 -34.40 -4.01
CA TYR A 7 -41.23 -34.42 -3.77
C TYR A 7 -40.43 -33.83 -4.94
N THR A 8 -40.92 -33.98 -6.18
CA THR A 8 -40.24 -33.46 -7.37
C THR A 8 -40.31 -31.93 -7.49
N VAL A 9 -41.37 -31.31 -6.96
CA VAL A 9 -41.54 -29.84 -7.00
C VAL A 9 -40.66 -29.13 -5.97
N ILE A 10 -40.38 -29.76 -4.82
CA ILE A 10 -39.55 -29.16 -3.77
C ILE A 10 -38.05 -29.23 -4.12
N ILE A 11 -37.60 -30.29 -4.80
CA ILE A 11 -36.19 -30.45 -5.21
C ILE A 11 -35.86 -29.56 -6.43
N GLY A 12 -36.84 -29.23 -7.29
CA GLY A 12 -36.63 -28.32 -8.43
C GLY A 12 -36.42 -26.85 -8.06
N CYS A 13 -36.74 -26.45 -6.82
CA CYS A 13 -36.65 -25.05 -6.40
C CYS A 13 -35.28 -24.66 -5.81
N PHE A 14 -34.39 -25.62 -5.55
CA PHE A 14 -33.06 -25.37 -4.96
C PHE A 14 -31.94 -25.11 -5.98
N CYS A 15 -32.19 -25.28 -7.28
CA CYS A 15 -31.16 -25.15 -8.32
C CYS A 15 -31.18 -23.82 -9.09
N LEU A 16 -32.07 -22.88 -8.77
CA LEU A 16 -32.21 -21.61 -9.51
C LEU A 16 -31.85 -20.35 -8.69
N GLY A 17 -31.36 -20.51 -7.46
CA GLY A 17 -31.00 -19.42 -6.54
C GLY A 17 -29.50 -19.24 -6.31
N GLY A 18 -28.65 -19.63 -7.27
CA GLY A 18 -27.20 -19.47 -7.20
C GLY A 18 -26.71 -18.03 -7.38
N CYS A 19 -27.22 -17.08 -6.60
CA CYS A 19 -26.58 -15.78 -6.45
C CYS A 19 -25.47 -15.93 -5.41
N SER A 20 -24.23 -16.16 -5.86
CA SER A 20 -23.05 -16.15 -5.00
C SER A 20 -22.89 -14.76 -4.35
N PRO A 21 -22.94 -14.61 -3.02
CA PRO A 21 -22.75 -13.32 -2.37
C PRO A 21 -21.28 -12.84 -2.33
N LEU A 22 -20.37 -13.56 -2.99
CA LEU A 22 -18.94 -13.26 -2.96
C LEU A 22 -18.54 -12.05 -3.83
N GLU A 23 -19.39 -11.57 -4.73
CA GLU A 23 -19.04 -10.46 -5.62
C GLU A 23 -19.35 -9.07 -5.05
N MET A 24 -20.30 -8.95 -4.12
CA MET A 24 -20.71 -7.64 -3.60
C MET A 24 -19.68 -7.02 -2.64
N VAL A 25 -18.86 -7.85 -1.98
CA VAL A 25 -17.82 -7.37 -1.05
C VAL A 25 -16.58 -6.86 -1.81
N ARG A 26 -16.34 -7.34 -3.05
CA ARG A 26 -15.20 -6.89 -3.88
C ARG A 26 -15.37 -5.48 -4.44
N THR A 27 -16.60 -5.02 -4.62
CA THR A 27 -16.88 -3.70 -5.22
C THR A 27 -16.45 -2.54 -4.32
N ILE A 28 -16.53 -2.70 -2.99
CA ILE A 28 -16.23 -1.62 -2.05
C ILE A 28 -14.71 -1.37 -1.98
N TRP A 29 -13.88 -2.41 -2.09
CA TRP A 29 -12.41 -2.28 -2.04
C TRP A 29 -11.78 -1.94 -3.39
N GLY A 30 -12.46 -2.17 -4.51
CA GLY A 30 -11.97 -1.76 -5.84
C GLY A 30 -12.00 -0.24 -6.07
N SER A 31 -12.83 0.50 -5.32
CA SER A 31 -13.01 1.94 -5.51
C SER A 31 -11.74 2.74 -5.23
N SER A 32 -10.96 2.36 -4.22
CA SER A 32 -9.78 3.14 -3.82
C SER A 32 -8.61 2.93 -4.79
N THR A 33 -8.39 1.67 -5.22
CA THR A 33 -7.44 1.39 -6.31
C THR A 33 -7.82 2.09 -7.61
N ARG A 34 -9.11 2.20 -7.93
CA ARG A 34 -9.56 2.92 -9.13
C ARG A 34 -9.23 4.41 -9.05
N ALA A 35 -9.43 5.04 -7.89
CA ALA A 35 -9.08 6.45 -7.71
C ALA A 35 -7.56 6.68 -7.86
N LEU A 36 -6.73 5.76 -7.36
CA LEU A 36 -5.28 5.83 -7.53
C LEU A 36 -4.87 5.66 -8.99
N GLU A 37 -5.53 4.76 -9.72
CA GLU A 37 -5.33 4.55 -11.16
C GLU A 37 -5.74 5.80 -11.97
N ASP A 38 -6.89 6.39 -11.66
CA ASP A 38 -7.37 7.61 -12.31
C ASP A 38 -6.41 8.80 -12.04
N ALA A 39 -5.82 8.85 -10.84
CA ALA A 39 -4.84 9.87 -10.46
C ALA A 39 -3.44 9.67 -11.09
N ARG A 40 -3.21 8.57 -11.82
CA ARG A 40 -1.90 8.31 -12.48
C ARG A 40 -1.55 9.32 -13.56
N VAL A 41 -2.53 10.06 -14.08
CA VAL A 41 -2.30 11.16 -15.02
C VAL A 41 -1.32 12.21 -14.47
N ASP A 42 -1.25 12.35 -13.14
CA ASP A 42 -0.35 13.25 -12.42
C ASP A 42 0.72 12.48 -11.63
N ALA A 43 1.04 11.24 -11.99
CA ALA A 43 2.02 10.44 -11.27
C ALA A 43 3.44 11.03 -11.37
N ILE A 44 4.23 10.86 -10.31
CA ILE A 44 5.68 11.09 -10.39
C ILE A 44 6.31 9.81 -10.92
N THR A 45 7.13 9.92 -11.97
CA THR A 45 7.62 8.75 -12.71
C THR A 45 9.13 8.73 -12.82
N GLN A 46 9.73 7.55 -12.68
CA GLN A 46 11.15 7.31 -12.98
C GLN A 46 11.35 5.88 -13.50
N SER A 47 12.24 5.70 -14.47
CA SER A 47 12.56 4.39 -15.05
C SER A 47 13.86 3.84 -14.47
N PHE A 48 13.91 2.52 -14.26
CA PHE A 48 15.04 1.81 -13.68
C PHE A 48 15.37 0.55 -14.48
N GLU A 49 16.65 0.21 -14.59
CA GLU A 49 17.13 -1.02 -15.23
C GLU A 49 17.07 -2.20 -14.25
N CYS A 50 15.88 -2.78 -14.09
CA CYS A 50 15.61 -3.91 -13.20
C CYS A 50 14.52 -4.81 -13.80
N GLY A 51 14.42 -6.06 -13.30
CA GLY A 51 13.19 -6.85 -13.48
C GLY A 51 12.04 -6.32 -12.61
N ILE A 52 10.79 -6.55 -13.03
CA ILE A 52 9.60 -6.16 -12.24
C ILE A 52 9.70 -6.72 -10.82
N ASP A 53 9.99 -8.02 -10.67
CA ASP A 53 10.06 -8.67 -9.35
C ASP A 53 11.17 -8.09 -8.47
N GLU A 54 12.32 -7.74 -9.05
CA GLU A 54 13.46 -7.19 -8.32
C GLU A 54 13.16 -5.77 -7.79
N CYS A 55 12.59 -4.92 -8.63
CA CYS A 55 12.15 -3.58 -8.23
C CYS A 55 10.99 -3.67 -7.23
N PHE A 56 10.06 -4.60 -7.42
CA PHE A 56 8.95 -4.83 -6.50
C PHE A 56 9.48 -5.21 -5.11
N ASP A 57 10.41 -6.17 -5.05
CA ASP A 57 11.01 -6.63 -3.80
C ASP A 57 11.84 -5.55 -3.13
N ALA A 58 12.55 -4.73 -3.91
CA ALA A 58 13.27 -3.57 -3.39
C ALA A 58 12.34 -2.53 -2.74
N VAL A 59 11.16 -2.28 -3.31
CA VAL A 59 10.18 -1.38 -2.68
C VAL A 59 9.63 -1.98 -1.38
N LEU A 60 9.46 -3.30 -1.30
CA LEU A 60 8.98 -3.96 -0.09
C LEU A 60 9.96 -3.88 1.09
N THR A 61 11.26 -3.62 0.86
CA THR A 61 12.22 -3.43 1.95
C THR A 61 12.07 -2.07 2.63
N LEU A 62 11.30 -1.15 2.06
CA LEU A 62 11.04 0.18 2.63
C LEU A 62 9.90 0.19 3.66
N LYS A 63 9.20 -0.94 3.83
CA LYS A 63 8.12 -1.05 4.82
C LYS A 63 8.69 -0.92 6.24
N ARG A 64 7.92 -0.33 7.15
CA ARG A 64 8.21 -0.43 8.59
C ARG A 64 8.06 -1.87 9.05
N ASP A 65 8.96 -2.33 9.91
CA ASP A 65 8.78 -3.60 10.59
C ASP A 65 7.72 -3.50 11.70
N ASP A 66 7.29 -4.64 12.25
CA ASP A 66 6.23 -4.67 13.26
C ASP A 66 6.63 -3.98 14.58
N GLU A 67 7.89 -4.07 15.00
CA GLU A 67 8.40 -3.44 16.22
C GLU A 67 8.48 -1.91 16.05
N THR A 68 8.97 -1.47 14.90
CA THR A 68 9.05 -0.07 14.50
C THR A 68 7.65 0.53 14.36
N ARG A 69 6.68 -0.21 13.82
CA ARG A 69 5.29 0.27 13.72
C ARG A 69 4.64 0.46 15.10
N VAL A 70 4.85 -0.47 16.04
CA VAL A 70 4.36 -0.32 17.41
C VAL A 70 4.98 0.92 18.06
N THR A 71 6.28 1.11 17.88
CA THR A 71 7.01 2.26 18.41
C THR A 71 6.51 3.57 17.81
N TYR A 72 6.28 3.61 16.49
CA TYR A 72 5.74 4.76 15.78
C TYR A 72 4.36 5.18 16.30
N HIS A 73 3.44 4.23 16.47
CA HIS A 73 2.12 4.54 17.02
C HIS A 73 2.22 5.07 18.45
N ARG A 74 3.13 4.50 19.26
CA ARG A 74 3.36 4.99 20.61
C ARG A 74 3.89 6.42 20.61
N ILE A 75 4.82 6.74 19.71
CA ILE A 75 5.34 8.09 19.50
C ILE A 75 4.20 9.04 19.12
N LYS A 76 3.36 8.68 18.13
CA LYS A 76 2.21 9.49 17.70
C LYS A 76 1.20 9.76 18.82
N GLU A 77 0.95 8.77 19.66
CA GLU A 77 0.09 8.94 20.84
C GLU A 77 0.67 9.94 21.84
N LEU A 78 1.99 9.90 22.06
CA LEU A 78 2.70 10.81 22.96
C LEU A 78 2.78 12.22 22.37
N GLU A 79 3.05 12.38 21.08
CA GLU A 79 3.02 13.68 20.38
C GLU A 79 1.65 14.35 20.48
N ALA A 80 0.55 13.59 20.36
CA ALA A 80 -0.80 14.12 20.54
C ALA A 80 -1.07 14.63 21.96
N GLN A 81 -0.20 14.32 22.92
CA GLN A 81 -0.26 14.73 24.32
C GLN A 81 0.87 15.70 24.71
N GLU A 82 1.62 16.26 23.74
CA GLU A 82 2.87 17.02 23.94
C GLU A 82 2.81 18.05 25.09
N ASP A 83 1.70 18.79 25.18
CA ASP A 83 1.48 19.84 26.19
C ASP A 83 1.46 19.34 27.64
N ASN A 84 1.31 18.03 27.86
CA ASN A 84 1.22 17.42 29.20
C ASN A 84 2.39 16.48 29.54
N LEU A 85 3.39 16.32 28.66
CA LEU A 85 4.52 15.45 28.97
C LEU A 85 5.50 16.08 29.96
N THR A 86 5.95 15.25 30.87
CA THR A 86 7.08 15.55 31.75
C THR A 86 8.39 15.58 30.96
N ASP A 87 9.41 16.26 31.50
CA ASP A 87 10.74 16.33 30.86
C ASP A 87 11.36 14.93 30.65
N THR A 88 11.06 13.98 31.54
CA THR A 88 11.51 12.58 31.41
C THR A 88 10.83 11.87 30.25
N GLU A 89 9.52 12.04 30.06
CA GLU A 89 8.81 11.41 28.94
C GLU A 89 9.20 12.02 27.59
N LYS A 90 9.57 13.32 27.56
CA LYS A 90 10.13 13.94 26.34
C LYS A 90 11.48 13.34 25.95
N LEU A 91 12.35 13.05 26.93
CA LEU A 91 13.62 12.35 26.70
C LEU A 91 13.40 10.91 26.23
N GLU A 92 12.46 10.18 26.83
CA GLU A 92 12.09 8.83 26.37
C GLU A 92 11.51 8.87 24.94
N LEU A 93 10.73 9.90 24.61
CA LEU A 93 10.17 10.09 23.27
C LEU A 93 11.27 10.31 22.23
N GLU A 94 12.27 11.16 22.52
CA GLU A 94 13.42 11.38 21.62
C GLU A 94 14.22 10.10 21.38
N GLU A 95 14.50 9.32 22.44
CA GLU A 95 15.21 8.04 22.32
C GLU A 95 14.42 7.00 21.49
N LEU A 96 13.09 6.94 21.70
CA LEU A 96 12.21 6.08 20.89
C LEU A 96 12.20 6.53 19.43
N TYR A 97 12.20 7.84 19.17
CA TYR A 97 12.22 8.41 17.82
C TYR A 97 13.49 8.03 17.07
N GLU A 98 14.67 8.11 17.71
CA GLU A 98 15.93 7.67 17.11
C GLU A 98 15.96 6.17 16.82
N LYS A 99 15.25 5.37 17.62
CA LYS A 99 15.17 3.92 17.45
C LYS A 99 14.15 3.48 16.40
N SER A 100 13.11 4.28 16.14
CA SER A 100 12.00 3.93 15.23
C SER A 100 12.21 4.35 13.77
N VAL A 101 13.43 4.74 13.37
CA VAL A 101 13.67 5.33 12.03
C VAL A 101 13.73 4.27 10.90
N GLU A 102 13.46 3.00 11.19
CA GLU A 102 13.49 1.95 10.16
C GLU A 102 12.16 1.85 9.40
N GLY A 103 12.16 2.41 8.19
CA GLY A 103 11.06 2.29 7.22
C GLY A 103 10.25 3.57 7.02
N TYR A 104 9.61 3.66 5.86
CA TYR A 104 9.01 4.92 5.37
C TYR A 104 7.47 4.92 5.41
N PHE A 105 6.86 3.74 5.34
CA PHE A 105 5.40 3.59 5.22
C PHE A 105 4.96 2.16 5.55
N ASP A 106 3.65 1.97 5.68
CA ASP A 106 3.00 0.67 5.87
C ASP A 106 2.42 0.14 4.55
N ILE A 107 2.59 -1.16 4.30
CA ILE A 107 1.99 -1.82 3.13
C ILE A 107 0.51 -2.07 3.42
N PHE A 108 -0.37 -1.43 2.67
CA PHE A 108 -1.81 -1.65 2.73
C PHE A 108 -2.27 -2.77 1.79
N LEU A 109 -1.77 -2.75 0.54
CA LEU A 109 -2.08 -3.74 -0.48
C LEU A 109 -0.82 -4.10 -1.27
N GLN A 110 -0.64 -5.39 -1.53
CA GLN A 110 0.38 -5.89 -2.43
C GLN A 110 -0.28 -6.73 -3.53
N ASN A 111 -0.09 -6.35 -4.79
CA ASN A 111 -0.62 -7.10 -5.92
C ASN A 111 0.44 -7.31 -6.99
N ARG A 112 1.15 -8.44 -6.90
CA ARG A 112 2.19 -8.82 -7.89
C ARG A 112 1.62 -9.09 -9.27
N VAL A 113 0.41 -9.65 -9.36
CA VAL A 113 -0.23 -9.97 -10.66
C VAL A 113 -0.57 -8.69 -11.43
N LYS A 114 -0.97 -7.63 -10.72
CA LYS A 114 -1.23 -6.31 -11.29
C LYS A 114 -0.04 -5.36 -11.19
N SER A 115 1.12 -5.85 -10.74
CA SER A 115 2.35 -5.09 -10.59
C SER A 115 2.14 -3.73 -9.90
N HIS A 116 1.50 -3.72 -8.72
CA HIS A 116 1.41 -2.52 -7.88
C HIS A 116 1.40 -2.81 -6.38
N ILE A 117 1.72 -1.78 -5.62
CA ILE A 117 1.68 -1.72 -4.15
C ILE A 117 0.86 -0.49 -3.76
N VAL A 118 0.03 -0.60 -2.72
CA VAL A 118 -0.59 0.55 -2.06
C VAL A 118 -0.02 0.67 -0.67
N VAL A 119 0.41 1.86 -0.30
CA VAL A 119 1.02 2.17 0.99
C VAL A 119 0.22 3.25 1.72
N MET A 120 0.35 3.28 3.05
CA MET A 120 -0.28 4.22 3.97
C MET A 120 0.70 4.60 5.09
N GLY A 121 0.27 5.46 6.03
CA GLY A 121 1.11 5.86 7.16
C GLY A 121 2.32 6.71 6.73
N VAL A 122 2.16 7.54 5.70
CA VAL A 122 3.24 8.40 5.19
C VAL A 122 3.43 9.58 6.14
N ASP A 123 4.66 9.78 6.64
CA ASP A 123 4.94 10.83 7.62
C ASP A 123 4.54 12.22 7.16
N GLY A 124 4.01 13.01 8.10
CA GLY A 124 3.49 14.35 7.83
C GLY A 124 2.17 14.39 7.05
N ASN A 125 1.51 13.24 6.83
CA ASN A 125 0.22 13.15 6.16
C ASN A 125 -0.79 12.41 7.04
N VAL A 126 -2.07 12.40 6.65
CA VAL A 126 -3.09 11.61 7.34
C VAL A 126 -2.74 10.12 7.18
N ASP A 127 -2.74 9.37 8.28
CA ASP A 127 -2.33 7.94 8.29
C ASP A 127 -3.07 7.08 7.27
N THR A 128 -4.32 7.41 6.96
CA THR A 128 -5.15 6.70 5.98
C THR A 128 -4.95 7.17 4.54
N THR A 129 -3.97 8.05 4.28
CA THR A 129 -3.68 8.54 2.93
C THR A 129 -3.06 7.42 2.11
N GLU A 130 -3.79 6.92 1.13
CA GLU A 130 -3.30 5.90 0.22
C GLU A 130 -2.36 6.49 -0.85
N VAL A 131 -1.25 5.81 -1.10
CA VAL A 131 -0.33 6.09 -2.21
C VAL A 131 -0.08 4.80 -2.99
N GLY A 132 -0.34 4.84 -4.30
CA GLY A 132 -0.11 3.73 -5.22
C GLY A 132 1.27 3.80 -5.86
N ILE A 133 1.97 2.68 -5.91
CA ILE A 133 3.26 2.48 -6.57
C ILE A 133 3.05 1.43 -7.66
N PHE A 134 3.15 1.82 -8.92
CA PHE A 134 2.88 0.98 -10.09
C PHE A 134 4.16 0.67 -10.85
N PHE A 135 4.30 -0.58 -11.30
CA PHE A 135 5.48 -1.08 -12.00
C PHE A 135 5.10 -1.41 -13.45
N ILE A 136 5.61 -0.63 -14.41
CA ILE A 136 5.24 -0.72 -15.82
C ILE A 136 6.45 -1.16 -16.62
N PRO A 137 6.39 -2.29 -17.35
CA PRO A 137 7.50 -2.71 -18.19
C PRO A 137 7.71 -1.73 -19.36
N GLU A 138 8.95 -1.31 -19.58
CA GLU A 138 9.39 -0.47 -20.72
C GLU A 138 10.41 -1.17 -21.62
N GLY A 139 10.39 -2.51 -21.64
CA GLY A 139 11.31 -3.30 -22.45
C GLY A 139 11.60 -4.65 -21.82
N GLN A 140 12.77 -5.22 -22.15
CA GLN A 140 13.20 -6.51 -21.61
C GLN A 140 13.82 -6.41 -20.21
N SER A 141 14.37 -5.24 -19.86
CA SER A 141 15.13 -5.04 -18.61
C SER A 141 14.94 -3.64 -18.03
N SER A 142 13.83 -2.99 -18.34
CA SER A 142 13.51 -1.64 -17.85
C SER A 142 12.09 -1.61 -17.33
N VAL A 143 11.92 -0.98 -16.17
CA VAL A 143 10.63 -0.78 -15.51
C VAL A 143 10.48 0.70 -15.18
N ARG A 144 9.38 1.30 -15.64
CA ARG A 144 8.93 2.61 -15.20
C ARG A 144 8.09 2.46 -13.95
N ILE A 145 8.52 3.15 -12.91
CA ILE A 145 7.82 3.25 -11.63
C ILE A 145 6.98 4.51 -11.67
N GLU A 146 5.69 4.39 -11.39
CA GLU A 146 4.78 5.51 -11.23
C GLU A 146 4.26 5.57 -9.80
N VAL A 147 4.40 6.73 -9.15
CA VAL A 147 3.86 6.98 -7.81
C VAL A 147 2.69 7.95 -7.91
N SER A 148 1.52 7.50 -7.46
CA SER A 148 0.24 8.21 -7.59
C SER A 148 -0.47 8.33 -6.24
N SER A 149 -1.07 9.48 -5.97
CA SER A 149 -1.95 9.72 -4.82
C SER A 149 -2.75 11.00 -5.06
N LEU A 150 -3.90 11.10 -4.38
CA LEU A 150 -4.68 12.34 -4.29
C LEU A 150 -3.99 13.39 -3.40
N SER A 151 -3.04 12.98 -2.56
CA SER A 151 -2.22 13.88 -1.75
C SER A 151 -0.87 14.15 -2.43
N SER A 152 -0.65 15.39 -2.87
CA SER A 152 0.62 15.78 -3.50
C SER A 152 1.82 15.64 -2.56
N SER A 153 1.66 15.92 -1.27
CA SER A 153 2.71 15.77 -0.28
C SER A 153 3.06 14.29 -0.06
N ALA A 154 2.06 13.43 0.17
CA ALA A 154 2.30 12.00 0.37
C ALA A 154 2.93 11.34 -0.86
N LYS A 155 2.42 11.68 -2.07
CA LYS A 155 2.96 11.23 -3.36
C LYS A 155 4.45 11.56 -3.48
N LYS A 156 4.83 12.80 -3.16
CA LYS A 156 6.22 13.25 -3.24
C LYS A 156 7.11 12.52 -2.23
N THR A 157 6.70 12.43 -0.96
CA THR A 157 7.47 11.74 0.08
C THR A 157 7.73 10.27 -0.28
N VAL A 158 6.70 9.56 -0.75
CA VAL A 158 6.84 8.15 -1.17
C VAL A 158 7.71 8.03 -2.42
N ALA A 159 7.54 8.92 -3.41
CA ALA A 159 8.37 8.91 -4.62
C ALA A 159 9.85 9.11 -4.28
N ASP A 160 10.18 10.09 -3.43
CA ASP A 160 11.55 10.37 -3.02
C ASP A 160 12.18 9.15 -2.31
N ALA A 161 11.45 8.49 -1.40
CA ALA A 161 11.92 7.29 -0.71
C ALA A 161 12.13 6.10 -1.67
N VAL A 162 11.13 5.82 -2.51
CA VAL A 162 11.16 4.71 -3.48
C VAL A 162 12.29 4.92 -4.49
N PHE A 163 12.40 6.10 -5.07
CA PHE A 163 13.41 6.38 -6.09
C PHE A 163 14.81 6.45 -5.52
N SER A 164 14.98 6.95 -4.30
CA SER A 164 16.28 6.91 -3.62
C SER A 164 16.76 5.46 -3.44
N GLU A 165 15.89 4.57 -2.98
CA GLU A 165 16.23 3.16 -2.76
C GLU A 165 16.54 2.44 -4.08
N LEU A 166 15.69 2.61 -5.09
CA LEU A 166 15.91 2.00 -6.39
C LEU A 166 17.17 2.55 -7.07
N SER A 167 17.47 3.84 -6.92
CA SER A 167 18.71 4.43 -7.48
C SER A 167 19.96 3.90 -6.79
N LYS A 168 19.91 3.60 -5.48
CA LYS A 168 21.03 2.96 -4.77
C LYS A 168 21.26 1.53 -5.26
N LYS A 169 20.17 0.79 -5.49
CA LYS A 169 20.22 -0.63 -5.84
C LYS A 169 20.47 -0.89 -7.32
N PHE A 170 19.95 -0.01 -8.19
CA PHE A 170 20.02 -0.08 -9.64
C PHE A 170 20.54 1.25 -10.19
N PRO A 171 21.82 1.59 -9.96
CA PRO A 171 22.40 2.84 -10.43
C PRO A 171 22.35 2.92 -11.95
N VAL A 172 21.92 4.07 -12.48
CA VAL A 172 21.96 4.35 -13.92
C VAL A 172 23.43 4.50 -14.31
N ASN A 173 23.89 3.67 -15.24
CA ASN A 173 25.20 3.86 -15.84
C ASN A 173 25.09 5.01 -16.85
N ASP A 174 25.43 6.23 -16.41
CA ASP A 174 25.63 7.35 -17.33
C ASP A 174 26.86 7.06 -18.20
N PHE A 175 26.63 6.59 -19.42
CA PHE A 175 27.66 6.34 -20.44
C PHE A 175 28.02 7.62 -21.22
#